data_AF-A0A970D111-F1
#
_entry.id   AF-A0A970D111-F1
#
_cell.length_a   1.000
_cell.length_b   1.000
_cell.length_c   1.000
_cell.angle_alpha   90.00
_cell.angle_beta   90.00
_cell.angle_gamma   90.00
#
_symmetry.space_group_name_H-M   'P 1'
#
loop_
_entity.id
_entity.type
_entity.pdbx_description
1 polymer ?
#
loop_
_entity_poly.entity_id
_entity_poly.type
_entity_poly.pdbx_seq_one_letter_code
_entity_poly.pdbx_strand_id
1 'polypeptide(L)'
;MKRKFYVRFSMVFISLLILLMFAAGCGTATGSKDSTPAGPAEKDTKSPVKETDSDAPVPIRWARAGNEQDPKKDRILLELQKRLNIDLEIVSIPWDQFPNKLNIMMASGEQLDMANCEHGRTLIEWARNGLILSYDEFLKDGKYPYVSSVVNSEMYKGLKVDGKAYYKPLGLCPQQWGYLIRQDWLDNLGLDIPTNIDEFYDVIRAFTYDDPDKNSKDDTYGLYVRAGGDADPTELQTFSYILRAYAVNAGARELGRVA
;
A
#
# COMPACT_ATOMS: atom_id res chain seq x y z
N MET A 1 -29.58 51.09 18.20
CA MET A 1 -30.57 50.89 17.10
C MET A 1 -29.95 50.59 15.72
N LYS A 2 -28.74 51.06 15.37
CA LYS A 2 -28.17 50.86 14.01
C LYS A 2 -27.73 49.41 13.70
N ARG A 3 -27.28 48.61 14.66
CA ARG A 3 -26.80 47.22 14.42
C ARG A 3 -27.91 46.22 14.04
N LYS A 4 -29.14 46.38 14.55
CA LYS A 4 -30.29 45.53 14.19
C LYS A 4 -30.87 45.85 12.80
N PHE A 5 -30.61 47.06 12.29
CA PHE A 5 -31.03 47.48 10.95
C PHE A 5 -30.15 46.85 9.86
N TYR A 6 -28.82 46.83 10.05
CA TYR A 6 -27.89 46.20 9.11
C TYR A 6 -28.04 44.68 9.03
N VAL A 7 -28.33 44.00 10.15
CA VAL A 7 -28.55 42.53 10.15
C VAL A 7 -29.83 42.14 9.42
N ARG A 8 -30.91 42.93 9.56
CA ARG A 8 -32.17 42.70 8.84
C ARG A 8 -32.06 43.02 7.35
N PHE A 9 -31.30 44.05 6.96
CA PHE A 9 -31.05 44.38 5.56
C PHE A 9 -30.13 43.34 4.88
N SER A 10 -29.14 42.82 5.60
CA SER A 10 -28.23 41.77 5.11
C SER A 10 -28.93 40.43 4.91
N MET A 11 -29.86 40.03 5.79
CA MET A 11 -30.65 38.79 5.61
C MET A 11 -31.62 38.86 4.41
N VAL A 12 -32.21 40.03 4.14
CA VAL A 12 -33.08 40.22 2.96
C VAL A 12 -32.25 40.17 1.67
N PHE A 13 -31.04 40.73 1.68
CA PHE A 13 -30.15 40.71 0.51
C PHE A 13 -29.63 39.30 0.17
N ILE A 14 -29.30 38.49 1.19
CA ILE A 14 -28.88 37.10 1.00
C ILE A 14 -30.04 36.22 0.52
N SER A 15 -31.27 36.47 1.00
CA SER A 15 -32.46 35.75 0.53
C SER A 15 -32.84 36.09 -0.92
N LEU A 16 -32.59 37.34 -1.36
CA LEU A 16 -32.81 37.75 -2.75
C LEU A 16 -31.78 37.14 -3.72
N LEU A 17 -30.53 36.94 -3.26
CA LEU A 17 -29.46 36.32 -4.03
C LEU A 17 -29.65 34.80 -4.22
N ILE A 18 -30.23 34.11 -3.25
CA ILE A 18 -30.53 32.68 -3.34
C ILE A 18 -31.73 32.43 -4.29
N LEU A 19 -32.66 33.37 -4.41
CA LEU A 19 -33.81 33.26 -5.32
C LEU A 19 -33.43 33.46 -6.81
N LEU A 20 -32.35 34.21 -7.08
CA LEU A 20 -31.86 34.49 -8.44
C LEU A 20 -31.03 33.34 -9.04
N MET A 21 -30.48 32.44 -8.22
CA MET A 21 -29.73 31.26 -8.71
C MET A 21 -30.62 30.12 -9.20
N PHE A 22 -31.91 30.11 -8.88
CA PHE A 22 -32.86 29.09 -9.37
C PHE A 22 -33.51 29.43 -10.72
N ALA A 23 -33.23 30.61 -11.31
CA ALA A 23 -33.86 31.08 -12.55
C ALA A 23 -33.04 30.86 -13.84
N ALA A 24 -31.87 30.21 -13.77
CA ALA A 24 -31.00 29.96 -14.93
C ALA A 24 -31.03 28.49 -15.40
N GLY A 25 -32.19 27.82 -15.28
CA GLY A 25 -32.35 26.41 -15.64
C GLY A 25 -33.68 26.11 -16.33
N CYS A 26 -33.90 26.64 -17.54
CA CYS A 26 -34.60 25.98 -18.66
C CYS A 26 -34.78 26.95 -19.84
N GLY A 27 -33.95 26.80 -20.86
CA GLY A 27 -34.20 27.36 -22.19
C GLY A 27 -34.74 26.26 -23.10
N THR A 28 -36.05 26.24 -23.31
CA THR A 28 -36.76 25.37 -24.27
C THR A 28 -36.83 26.01 -25.65
N ALA A 29 -36.60 25.21 -26.71
CA ALA A 29 -37.10 25.46 -28.05
C ALA A 29 -37.80 24.20 -28.60
N THR A 30 -39.13 24.19 -28.43
CA THR A 30 -40.21 23.68 -29.31
C THR A 30 -40.05 22.39 -30.14
N GLY A 31 -41.00 21.46 -29.96
CA GLY A 31 -41.50 20.63 -31.07
C GLY A 31 -42.09 19.23 -30.78
N SER A 32 -43.38 19.17 -30.46
CA SER A 32 -44.35 18.06 -30.68
C SER A 32 -44.47 16.88 -29.68
N LYS A 33 -45.73 16.63 -29.29
CA LYS A 33 -46.28 15.50 -28.52
C LYS A 33 -46.41 14.25 -29.41
N ASP A 34 -46.13 13.04 -28.91
CA ASP A 34 -47.16 12.10 -28.41
C ASP A 34 -46.61 10.78 -27.77
N SER A 35 -47.38 10.26 -26.81
CA SER A 35 -47.50 8.87 -26.30
C SER A 35 -46.39 8.12 -25.49
N THR A 36 -46.76 7.84 -24.21
CA THR A 36 -46.58 6.64 -23.34
C THR A 36 -45.17 6.17 -22.90
N PRO A 37 -44.93 5.96 -21.58
CA PRO A 37 -43.63 5.50 -21.07
C PRO A 37 -43.49 3.97 -21.10
N ALA A 38 -42.51 3.48 -21.87
CA ALA A 38 -41.88 2.18 -21.66
C ALA A 38 -40.63 2.40 -20.80
N GLY A 39 -40.54 1.72 -19.65
CA GLY A 39 -39.40 1.84 -18.73
C GLY A 39 -38.11 1.22 -19.29
N PRO A 40 -36.93 1.64 -18.83
CA PRO A 40 -35.70 0.86 -18.98
C PRO A 40 -35.26 0.30 -17.60
N ALA A 41 -35.13 -1.00 -17.40
CA ALA A 41 -34.13 -1.91 -17.97
C ALA A 41 -32.71 -1.61 -17.46
N GLU A 42 -32.23 -2.51 -16.60
CA GLU A 42 -30.84 -2.64 -16.16
C GLU A 42 -29.88 -2.59 -17.35
N LYS A 43 -28.89 -1.71 -17.27
CA LYS A 43 -27.71 -1.78 -18.13
C LYS A 43 -26.62 -2.59 -17.42
N ASP A 44 -26.71 -3.90 -17.58
CA ASP A 44 -25.54 -4.76 -17.61
C ASP A 44 -24.65 -4.29 -18.77
N THR A 45 -23.58 -3.57 -18.43
CA THR A 45 -22.61 -3.11 -19.43
C THR A 45 -21.39 -4.03 -19.37
N LYS A 46 -21.53 -5.26 -19.85
CA LYS A 46 -20.38 -6.02 -20.35
C LYS A 46 -19.98 -5.41 -21.69
N SER A 47 -19.09 -4.42 -21.65
CA SER A 47 -18.36 -4.01 -22.85
C SER A 47 -17.56 -5.22 -23.35
N PRO A 48 -17.66 -5.59 -24.63
CA PRO A 48 -16.86 -6.67 -25.19
C PRO A 48 -15.39 -6.22 -25.19
N VAL A 49 -14.52 -7.02 -24.59
CA VAL A 49 -13.08 -6.90 -24.79
C VAL A 49 -12.83 -7.11 -26.27
N LYS A 50 -12.44 -6.05 -26.96
CA LYS A 50 -12.04 -6.10 -28.36
C LYS A 50 -10.70 -6.84 -28.36
N GLU A 51 -10.69 -8.11 -28.74
CA GLU A 51 -9.46 -8.80 -29.15
C GLU A 51 -8.92 -8.03 -30.36
N THR A 52 -8.02 -7.09 -30.09
CA THR A 52 -7.19 -6.49 -31.12
C THR A 52 -6.11 -7.50 -31.46
N ASP A 53 -6.30 -8.14 -32.60
CA ASP A 53 -5.30 -8.92 -33.33
C ASP A 53 -4.22 -7.97 -33.89
N SER A 54 -3.53 -7.25 -32.99
CA SER A 54 -2.37 -6.44 -33.34
C SER A 54 -1.14 -7.08 -32.72
N ASP A 55 -0.15 -7.37 -33.55
CA ASP A 55 1.21 -7.79 -33.14
C ASP A 55 1.93 -6.71 -32.30
N ALA A 56 1.32 -5.53 -32.12
CA ALA A 56 1.82 -4.48 -31.26
C ALA A 56 1.87 -4.92 -29.78
N PRO A 57 2.94 -4.58 -29.04
CA PRO A 57 3.03 -4.87 -27.62
C PRO A 57 1.86 -4.29 -26.83
N VAL A 58 1.34 -5.05 -25.88
CA VAL A 58 0.27 -4.58 -24.98
C VAL A 58 0.85 -3.58 -23.96
N PRO A 59 0.39 -2.32 -23.91
CA PRO A 59 0.87 -1.37 -22.93
C PRO A 59 0.35 -1.74 -21.54
N ILE A 60 1.23 -1.69 -20.53
CA ILE A 60 0.93 -1.93 -19.12
C ILE A 60 1.59 -0.85 -18.29
N ARG A 61 0.81 -0.13 -17.47
CA ARG A 61 1.33 0.86 -16.50
C ARG A 61 1.32 0.28 -15.10
N TRP A 62 2.50 0.22 -14.48
CA TRP A 62 2.70 -0.33 -13.14
C TRP A 62 3.31 0.69 -12.18
N ALA A 63 2.52 1.14 -11.19
CA ALA A 63 3.01 1.95 -10.08
C ALA A 63 3.67 1.08 -9.00
N ARG A 64 4.94 1.33 -8.69
CA ARG A 64 5.64 0.59 -7.62
C ARG A 64 6.53 1.46 -6.75
N ALA A 65 6.65 1.05 -5.50
CA ALA A 65 7.62 1.63 -4.58
C ALA A 65 9.02 1.17 -4.98
N GLY A 66 9.95 2.11 -5.11
CA GLY A 66 11.32 1.79 -5.47
C GLY A 66 12.12 2.98 -5.97
N ASN A 67 13.44 2.79 -5.96
CA ASN A 67 14.35 3.71 -6.62
C ASN A 67 14.18 3.57 -8.14
N GLU A 68 14.29 4.69 -8.85
CA GLU A 68 14.24 4.70 -10.30
C GLU A 68 15.36 3.81 -10.86
N GLN A 69 14.97 2.86 -11.71
CA GLN A 69 15.87 1.98 -12.43
C GLN A 69 15.74 2.32 -13.92
N ASP A 70 16.86 2.41 -14.62
CA ASP A 70 16.85 2.61 -16.08
C ASP A 70 16.27 1.35 -16.76
N PRO A 71 15.03 1.40 -17.28
CA PRO A 71 14.37 0.21 -17.82
C PRO A 71 15.10 -0.34 -19.06
N LYS A 72 15.91 0.50 -19.73
CA LYS A 72 16.70 0.08 -20.90
C LYS A 72 17.93 -0.73 -20.52
N LYS A 73 18.33 -0.73 -19.24
CA LYS A 73 19.47 -1.50 -18.72
C LYS A 73 19.06 -2.75 -17.95
N ASP A 74 17.77 -2.89 -17.64
CA ASP A 74 17.25 -4.07 -16.96
C ASP A 74 17.04 -5.22 -17.94
N ARG A 75 18.01 -6.16 -17.97
CA ARG A 75 17.94 -7.34 -18.85
C ARG A 75 16.69 -8.19 -18.61
N ILE A 76 16.20 -8.24 -17.37
CA ILE A 76 15.06 -9.08 -16.98
C ILE A 76 13.80 -8.43 -17.52
N LEU A 77 13.65 -7.11 -17.34
CA LEU A 77 12.55 -6.34 -17.89
C LEU A 77 12.50 -6.44 -19.42
N LEU A 78 13.65 -6.25 -20.09
CA LEU A 78 13.73 -6.34 -21.55
C LEU A 78 13.33 -7.73 -22.08
N GLU A 79 13.76 -8.81 -21.42
CA GLU A 79 13.40 -10.17 -21.81
C GLU A 79 11.93 -10.49 -21.51
N LEU A 80 11.40 -9.99 -20.40
CA LEU A 80 10.00 -10.19 -20.01
C LEU A 80 9.06 -9.49 -21.00
N GLN A 81 9.37 -8.26 -21.39
CA GLN A 81 8.61 -7.51 -22.39
C GLN A 81 8.57 -8.24 -23.74
N LYS A 82 9.71 -8.77 -24.21
CA LYS A 82 9.79 -9.56 -25.45
C LYS A 82 8.97 -10.85 -25.39
N ARG A 83 9.10 -11.62 -24.31
CA ARG A 83 8.44 -12.93 -24.18
C ARG A 83 6.92 -12.81 -24.07
N LEU A 84 6.44 -11.76 -23.43
CA LEU A 84 5.02 -11.55 -23.17
C LEU A 84 4.37 -10.63 -24.21
N ASN A 85 5.15 -10.08 -25.15
CA ASN A 85 4.74 -9.02 -26.08
C ASN A 85 4.02 -7.87 -25.36
N ILE A 86 4.69 -7.29 -24.36
CA ILE A 86 4.17 -6.16 -23.57
C ILE A 86 5.13 -4.96 -23.61
N ASP A 87 4.57 -3.76 -23.44
CA ASP A 87 5.30 -2.51 -23.19
C ASP A 87 4.99 -2.05 -21.76
N LEU A 88 5.94 -2.26 -20.83
CA LEU A 88 5.77 -2.05 -19.41
C LEU A 88 6.34 -0.68 -18.99
N GLU A 89 5.45 0.26 -18.71
CA GLU A 89 5.78 1.54 -18.08
C GLU A 89 5.80 1.36 -16.55
N ILE A 90 6.99 1.47 -15.95
CA ILE A 90 7.15 1.43 -14.50
C ILE A 90 7.13 2.87 -13.95
N VAL A 91 6.07 3.22 -13.23
CA VAL A 91 5.99 4.46 -12.46
C VAL A 91 6.64 4.24 -11.11
N SER A 92 7.94 4.55 -11.03
CA SER A 92 8.73 4.38 -9.80
C SER A 92 8.52 5.56 -8.86
N ILE A 93 8.06 5.27 -7.64
CA ILE A 93 7.83 6.26 -6.61
C ILE A 93 8.67 5.91 -5.37
N PRO A 94 9.37 6.87 -4.74
CA PRO A 94 10.07 6.63 -3.47
C PRO A 94 9.17 6.01 -2.41
N TRP A 95 9.73 5.11 -1.59
CA TRP A 95 8.98 4.32 -0.61
C TRP A 95 8.13 5.17 0.35
N ASP A 96 8.73 6.22 0.92
CA ASP A 96 8.12 7.18 1.84
C ASP A 96 6.95 7.96 1.21
N GLN A 97 6.98 8.15 -0.10
CA GLN A 97 5.95 8.89 -0.85
C GLN A 97 4.90 7.98 -1.46
N PHE A 98 5.15 6.67 -1.49
CA PHE A 98 4.36 5.73 -2.27
C PHE A 98 2.88 5.69 -1.86
N PRO A 99 2.51 5.54 -0.57
CA PRO A 99 1.11 5.48 -0.18
C PRO A 99 0.34 6.74 -0.55
N ASN A 100 0.93 7.91 -0.31
CA ASN A 100 0.30 9.20 -0.58
C ASN A 100 0.13 9.47 -2.08
N LYS A 101 1.18 9.22 -2.88
CA LYS A 101 1.10 9.41 -4.34
C LYS A 101 0.14 8.42 -4.99
N LEU A 102 0.17 7.14 -4.59
CA LEU A 102 -0.75 6.15 -5.13
C LEU A 102 -2.22 6.54 -4.84
N ASN A 103 -2.52 7.01 -3.61
CA ASN A 103 -3.86 7.48 -3.27
C ASN A 103 -4.31 8.65 -4.17
N ILE A 104 -3.41 9.60 -4.47
CA ILE A 104 -3.71 10.72 -5.36
C ILE A 104 -3.96 10.24 -6.79
N MET A 105 -3.13 9.33 -7.31
CA MET A 105 -3.28 8.75 -8.66
C MET A 105 -4.60 7.98 -8.80
N MET A 106 -4.94 7.18 -7.79
CA MET A 106 -6.22 6.45 -7.76
C MET A 106 -7.42 7.41 -7.66
N ALA A 107 -7.32 8.47 -6.86
CA ALA A 107 -8.40 9.47 -6.71
C ALA A 107 -8.57 10.37 -7.94
N SER A 108 -7.49 10.64 -8.69
CA SER A 108 -7.54 11.42 -9.94
C SER A 108 -8.10 10.62 -11.11
N GLY A 109 -8.27 9.31 -10.96
CA GLY A 109 -8.67 8.41 -12.04
C GLY A 109 -7.55 8.21 -13.07
N GLU A 110 -6.28 8.35 -12.65
CA GLU A 110 -5.16 8.01 -13.52
C GLU A 110 -5.23 6.53 -13.91
N GLN A 111 -5.05 6.24 -15.21
CA GLN A 111 -5.15 4.88 -15.71
C GLN A 111 -3.89 4.08 -15.32
N LEU A 112 -4.04 3.24 -14.29
CA LEU A 112 -3.06 2.28 -13.84
C LEU A 112 -3.59 0.86 -14.06
N ASP A 113 -2.76 -0.02 -14.63
CA ASP A 113 -3.11 -1.43 -14.78
C ASP A 113 -2.70 -2.23 -13.54
N MET A 114 -1.61 -1.82 -12.87
CA MET A 114 -1.08 -2.47 -11.69
C MET A 114 -0.52 -1.45 -10.69
N ALA A 115 -0.63 -1.78 -9.40
CA ALA A 115 0.04 -1.06 -8.34
C ALA A 115 0.55 -2.01 -7.26
N ASN A 116 1.71 -1.70 -6.68
CA ASN A 116 2.03 -2.26 -5.37
C ASN A 116 1.05 -1.67 -4.35
N CYS A 117 0.58 -2.46 -3.40
CA CYS A 117 -0.27 -1.96 -2.34
C CYS A 117 -0.07 -2.85 -1.11
N GLU A 118 -0.04 -2.22 0.07
CA GLU A 118 0.01 -2.94 1.32
C GLU A 118 -1.39 -3.44 1.73
N HIS A 119 -1.43 -4.49 2.54
CA HIS A 119 -2.68 -4.91 3.16
C HIS A 119 -3.07 -3.98 4.29
N GLY A 120 -4.19 -3.29 4.11
CA GLY A 120 -4.66 -2.30 5.06
C GLY A 120 -5.99 -1.68 4.67
N ARG A 121 -6.38 -0.65 5.43
CA ARG A 121 -7.69 0.00 5.30
C ARG A 121 -7.97 0.50 3.89
N THR A 122 -6.99 1.17 3.27
CA THR A 122 -7.16 1.80 1.95
C THR A 122 -7.49 0.77 0.86
N LEU A 123 -6.79 -0.36 0.83
CA LEU A 123 -7.10 -1.40 -0.15
C LEU A 123 -8.47 -2.02 0.08
N ILE A 124 -8.86 -2.24 1.34
CA ILE A 124 -10.20 -2.74 1.68
C ILE A 124 -11.28 -1.77 1.16
N GLU A 125 -11.07 -0.47 1.30
CA GLU A 125 -11.97 0.55 0.76
C GLU A 125 -12.00 0.53 -0.78
N TRP A 126 -10.85 0.44 -1.45
CA TRP A 126 -10.79 0.30 -2.90
C TRP A 126 -11.51 -0.95 -3.42
N ALA A 127 -11.32 -2.09 -2.75
CA ALA A 127 -11.99 -3.35 -3.06
C ALA A 127 -13.52 -3.22 -2.95
N ARG A 128 -14.02 -2.65 -1.84
CA ARG A 128 -15.45 -2.46 -1.58
C ARG A 128 -16.10 -1.44 -2.50
N ASN A 129 -15.36 -0.40 -2.90
CA ASN A 129 -15.80 0.61 -3.85
C ASN A 129 -15.65 0.19 -5.32
N GLY A 130 -15.14 -1.02 -5.59
CA GLY A 130 -14.99 -1.55 -6.95
C GLY A 130 -13.90 -0.85 -7.77
N LEU A 131 -12.93 -0.20 -7.12
CA LEU A 131 -11.82 0.47 -7.79
C LEU A 131 -10.70 -0.48 -8.24
N ILE A 132 -10.67 -1.69 -7.69
CA ILE A 132 -9.68 -2.72 -8.02
C ILE A 132 -10.36 -4.04 -8.37
N LEU A 133 -9.74 -4.79 -9.28
CA LEU A 133 -10.27 -6.04 -9.82
C LEU A 133 -10.01 -7.20 -8.85
N SER A 134 -11.02 -8.05 -8.65
CA SER A 134 -10.83 -9.34 -7.93
C SER A 134 -10.05 -10.31 -8.81
N TYR A 135 -9.12 -11.04 -8.18
CA TYR A 135 -8.37 -12.12 -8.82
C TYR A 135 -9.16 -13.42 -8.95
N ASP A 136 -10.30 -13.59 -8.26
CA ASP A 136 -10.99 -14.90 -8.14
C ASP A 136 -11.26 -15.58 -9.50
N GLU A 137 -11.55 -14.80 -10.54
CA GLU A 137 -11.76 -15.35 -11.90
C GLU A 137 -10.50 -15.92 -12.53
N PHE A 138 -9.34 -15.35 -12.22
CA PHE A 138 -8.02 -15.73 -12.72
C PHE A 138 -7.36 -16.84 -11.88
N LEU A 139 -7.86 -17.06 -10.65
CA LEU A 139 -7.36 -18.05 -9.70
C LEU A 139 -8.10 -19.38 -9.77
N LYS A 140 -9.04 -19.55 -10.71
CA LYS A 140 -9.72 -20.83 -10.92
C LYS A 140 -8.69 -21.93 -11.23
N ASP A 141 -8.84 -23.06 -10.55
CA ASP A 141 -7.83 -24.13 -10.45
C ASP A 141 -7.31 -24.61 -11.81
N GLY A 142 -6.02 -24.99 -11.81
CA GLY A 142 -5.41 -25.80 -12.88
C GLY A 142 -4.62 -25.04 -13.95
N LYS A 143 -4.81 -23.72 -14.11
CA LYS A 143 -4.04 -22.94 -15.10
C LYS A 143 -2.60 -22.62 -14.65
N TYR A 144 -2.41 -22.45 -13.34
CA TYR A 144 -1.14 -22.03 -12.74
C TYR A 144 -0.82 -22.89 -11.50
N PRO A 145 0.00 -23.95 -11.62
CA PRO A 145 0.23 -24.91 -10.54
C PRO A 145 0.86 -24.28 -9.29
N TYR A 146 1.80 -23.35 -9.45
CA TYR A 146 2.40 -22.61 -8.32
C TYR A 146 1.40 -21.73 -7.58
N VAL A 147 0.48 -21.09 -8.31
CA VAL A 147 -0.56 -20.23 -7.74
C VAL A 147 -1.55 -21.05 -6.90
N SER A 148 -1.91 -22.25 -7.36
CA SER A 148 -2.87 -23.13 -6.68
C SER A 148 -2.42 -23.51 -5.26
N SER A 149 -1.10 -23.68 -5.05
CA SER A 149 -0.54 -23.96 -3.72
C SER A 149 -0.64 -22.77 -2.75
N VAL A 150 -0.52 -21.54 -3.26
CA VAL A 150 -0.58 -20.31 -2.46
C VAL A 150 -2.01 -19.97 -2.10
N VAL A 151 -2.92 -20.06 -3.06
CA VAL A 151 -4.34 -19.68 -2.90
C VAL A 151 -5.04 -20.53 -1.83
N ASN A 152 -4.62 -21.79 -1.67
CA ASN A 152 -5.17 -22.71 -0.68
C ASN A 152 -4.62 -22.53 0.74
N SER A 153 -3.59 -21.69 0.94
CA SER A 153 -3.02 -21.43 2.26
C SER A 153 -3.96 -20.60 3.16
N GLU A 154 -3.95 -20.87 4.46
CA GLU A 154 -4.75 -20.10 5.45
C GLU A 154 -4.37 -18.61 5.46
N MET A 155 -3.08 -18.30 5.27
CA MET A 155 -2.61 -16.91 5.16
C MET A 155 -3.29 -16.19 3.99
N TYR A 156 -3.31 -16.79 2.79
CA TYR A 156 -3.92 -16.15 1.62
C TYR A 156 -5.44 -16.01 1.77
N LYS A 157 -6.10 -16.98 2.39
CA LYS A 157 -7.54 -16.87 2.75
C LYS A 157 -7.80 -15.70 3.71
N GLY A 158 -6.89 -15.44 4.65
CA GLY A 158 -6.98 -14.31 5.58
C GLY A 158 -6.81 -12.93 4.95
N LEU A 159 -6.26 -12.83 3.73
CA LEU A 159 -6.10 -11.58 2.99
C LEU A 159 -7.32 -11.22 2.12
N LYS A 160 -8.39 -12.03 2.17
CA LYS A 160 -9.60 -11.80 1.39
C LYS A 160 -10.40 -10.63 1.97
N VAL A 161 -10.94 -9.80 1.08
CA VAL A 161 -11.88 -8.74 1.45
C VAL A 161 -13.28 -9.22 1.06
N ASP A 162 -14.15 -9.36 2.06
CA ASP A 162 -15.53 -9.83 1.90
C ASP A 162 -15.62 -11.14 1.07
N GLY A 163 -14.66 -12.06 1.29
CA GLY A 163 -14.58 -13.37 0.65
C GLY A 163 -13.84 -13.42 -0.70
N LYS A 164 -13.47 -12.26 -1.26
CA LYS A 164 -12.81 -12.15 -2.57
C LYS A 164 -11.32 -11.83 -2.45
N ALA A 165 -10.51 -12.36 -3.36
CA ALA A 165 -9.08 -12.09 -3.40
C ALA A 165 -8.75 -10.85 -4.26
N TYR A 166 -7.99 -9.91 -3.73
CA TYR A 166 -7.59 -8.67 -4.42
C TYR A 166 -6.06 -8.51 -4.57
N TYR A 167 -5.30 -9.55 -4.20
CA TYR A 167 -3.85 -9.56 -4.32
C TYR A 167 -3.40 -10.64 -5.28
N LYS A 168 -2.38 -10.31 -6.08
CA LYS A 168 -1.60 -11.33 -6.80
C LYS A 168 -1.07 -12.34 -5.76
N PRO A 169 -1.38 -13.65 -5.90
CA PRO A 169 -0.78 -14.68 -5.06
C PRO A 169 0.73 -14.68 -5.29
N LEU A 170 1.46 -14.23 -4.28
CA LEU A 170 2.91 -14.35 -4.20
C LEU A 170 3.23 -15.56 -3.33
N GLY A 171 4.18 -16.38 -3.79
CA GLY A 171 4.70 -17.48 -3.00
C GLY A 171 5.15 -16.97 -1.63
N LEU A 172 4.94 -17.80 -0.60
CA LEU A 172 5.48 -17.54 0.73
C LEU A 172 6.99 -17.32 0.59
N CYS A 173 7.45 -16.11 0.90
CA CYS A 173 8.84 -15.91 1.26
C CYS A 173 8.90 -16.15 2.77
N PRO A 174 9.37 -17.32 3.26
CA PRO A 174 9.58 -17.48 4.70
C PRO A 174 10.45 -16.31 5.19
N GLN A 175 10.09 -15.77 6.36
CA GLN A 175 10.70 -14.60 6.98
C GLN A 175 12.22 -14.59 6.77
N GLN A 176 12.74 -13.60 6.03
CA GLN A 176 14.18 -13.55 5.69
C GLN A 176 15.01 -12.74 6.69
N TRP A 177 14.39 -12.24 7.76
CA TRP A 177 15.04 -11.36 8.73
C TRP A 177 15.41 -12.18 9.96
N GLY A 178 16.66 -12.06 10.37
CA GLY A 178 17.20 -12.67 11.58
C GLY A 178 18.12 -11.70 12.30
N TYR A 179 18.47 -12.02 13.54
CA TYR A 179 19.47 -11.28 14.29
C TYR A 179 20.86 -11.72 13.86
N LEU A 180 21.75 -10.75 13.73
CA LEU A 180 23.16 -10.97 13.51
C LEU A 180 23.90 -10.34 14.69
N ILE A 181 24.89 -11.06 15.22
CA ILE A 181 25.73 -10.59 16.32
C ILE A 181 27.21 -10.73 15.96
N ARG A 182 28.04 -9.81 16.45
CA ARG A 182 29.50 -9.83 16.24
C ARG A 182 30.14 -10.86 17.15
N GLN A 183 30.34 -12.08 16.62
CA GLN A 183 30.97 -13.17 17.38
C GLN A 183 32.38 -12.80 17.89
N ASP A 184 33.15 -12.10 17.08
CA ASP A 184 34.49 -11.63 17.43
C ASP A 184 34.48 -10.63 18.60
N TRP A 185 33.42 -9.84 18.74
CA TRP A 185 33.23 -8.96 19.89
C TRP A 185 32.85 -9.74 21.16
N LEU A 186 32.05 -10.80 21.04
CA LEU A 186 31.78 -11.71 22.16
C LEU A 186 33.08 -12.36 22.65
N ASP A 187 33.88 -12.91 21.74
CA ASP A 187 35.14 -13.57 22.05
C ASP A 187 36.15 -12.60 22.71
N ASN A 188 36.20 -11.35 22.24
CA ASN A 188 37.06 -10.31 22.81
C ASN A 188 36.72 -9.95 24.26
N LEU A 189 35.44 -10.00 24.61
CA LEU A 189 34.91 -9.67 25.93
C LEU A 189 34.71 -10.91 26.83
N GLY A 190 34.87 -12.12 26.29
CA GLY A 190 34.62 -13.36 27.01
C GLY A 190 33.14 -13.59 27.32
N LEU A 191 32.25 -13.14 26.44
CA LEU A 191 30.80 -13.27 26.59
C LEU A 191 30.28 -14.44 25.75
N ASP A 192 29.21 -15.08 26.22
CA ASP A 192 28.49 -16.10 25.46
C ASP A 192 27.43 -15.48 24.53
N ILE A 193 26.95 -16.26 23.55
CA ILE A 193 25.80 -15.85 22.72
C ILE A 193 24.56 -15.73 23.63
N PRO A 194 23.87 -14.57 23.65
CA PRO A 194 22.73 -14.36 24.52
C PRO A 194 21.54 -15.24 24.11
N THR A 195 20.88 -15.83 25.10
CA THR A 195 19.75 -16.76 24.94
C THR A 195 18.43 -16.18 25.43
N ASN A 196 18.47 -15.06 26.14
CA ASN A 196 17.30 -14.33 26.64
C ASN A 196 17.51 -12.80 26.55
N ILE A 197 16.47 -12.03 26.89
CA ILE A 197 16.46 -10.57 26.75
C ILE A 197 17.44 -9.89 27.71
N ASP A 198 17.59 -10.41 28.93
CA ASP A 198 18.49 -9.83 29.94
C ASP A 198 19.96 -10.01 29.52
N GLU A 199 20.33 -11.21 29.07
CA GLU A 199 21.65 -11.50 28.49
C GLU A 199 21.92 -10.64 27.24
N PHE A 200 20.90 -10.46 26.39
CA PHE A 200 21.02 -9.62 25.21
C PHE A 200 21.27 -8.15 25.57
N TYR A 201 20.60 -7.64 26.61
CA TYR A 201 20.84 -6.30 27.14
C TYR A 201 22.28 -6.14 27.66
N ASP A 202 22.76 -7.11 28.45
CA ASP A 202 24.10 -7.09 29.00
C ASP A 202 25.16 -7.10 27.89
N VAL A 203 24.96 -7.90 26.85
CA VAL A 203 25.83 -7.95 25.68
C VAL A 203 25.83 -6.64 24.90
N ILE A 204 24.66 -6.03 24.63
CA ILE A 204 24.58 -4.71 23.96
C ILE A 204 25.30 -3.63 24.77
N ARG A 205 25.12 -3.64 26.11
CA ARG A 205 25.81 -2.70 27.01
C ARG A 205 27.32 -2.89 26.90
N ALA A 206 27.80 -4.12 27.00
CA ALA A 206 29.22 -4.44 26.90
C ALA A 206 29.80 -4.05 25.54
N PHE A 207 29.09 -4.30 24.45
CA PHE A 207 29.48 -3.84 23.12
C PHE A 207 29.53 -2.32 22.97
N THR A 208 28.85 -1.57 23.82
CA THR A 208 28.86 -0.10 23.77
C THR A 208 29.96 0.50 24.65
N TYR A 209 30.25 -0.11 25.81
CA TYR A 209 31.08 0.53 26.83
C TYR A 209 32.39 -0.19 27.15
N ASP A 210 32.56 -1.43 26.72
CA ASP A 210 33.69 -2.28 27.15
C ASP A 210 34.74 -2.47 26.03
N ASP A 211 34.79 -1.56 25.03
CA ASP A 211 35.78 -1.54 23.93
C ASP A 211 35.91 -2.88 23.18
N PRO A 212 34.81 -3.43 22.64
CA PRO A 212 34.82 -4.75 22.00
C PRO A 212 35.73 -4.86 20.78
N ASP A 213 36.08 -3.74 20.13
CA ASP A 213 36.98 -3.69 18.98
C ASP A 213 38.44 -3.32 19.34
N LYS A 214 38.72 -3.09 20.64
CA LYS A 214 40.06 -2.90 21.22
C LYS A 214 40.81 -1.69 20.66
N ASN A 215 40.09 -0.62 20.35
CA ASN A 215 40.65 0.61 19.79
C ASN A 215 40.82 1.73 20.84
N SER A 216 40.34 1.51 22.07
CA SER A 216 40.34 2.44 23.19
C SER A 216 39.60 3.77 22.94
N LYS A 217 38.59 3.74 22.07
CA LYS A 217 37.68 4.84 21.78
C LYS A 217 36.25 4.41 22.05
N ASP A 218 35.45 5.37 22.50
CA ASP A 218 34.02 5.20 22.70
C ASP A 218 33.28 5.48 21.38
N ASP A 219 33.45 4.57 20.39
CA ASP A 219 32.84 4.68 19.05
C ASP A 219 32.10 3.40 18.60
N THR A 220 31.87 2.48 19.53
CA THR A 220 31.16 1.23 19.29
C THR A 220 29.67 1.35 19.66
N TYR A 221 28.80 0.77 18.84
CA TYR A 221 27.35 0.77 19.06
C TYR A 221 26.88 -0.68 19.26
N GLY A 222 26.34 -0.99 20.43
CA GLY A 222 25.90 -2.35 20.74
C GLY A 222 24.70 -2.85 19.94
N LEU A 223 23.89 -1.93 19.39
CA LEU A 223 22.76 -2.27 18.53
C LEU A 223 22.66 -1.29 17.36
N TYR A 224 22.68 -1.83 16.15
CA TYR A 224 22.33 -1.10 14.94
C TYR A 224 21.03 -1.64 14.37
N VAL A 225 20.11 -0.74 14.03
CA VAL A 225 18.85 -1.06 13.40
C VAL A 225 18.75 -0.25 12.12
N ARG A 226 18.54 -0.93 10.99
CA ARG A 226 18.11 -0.25 9.78
C ARG A 226 16.64 0.11 9.93
N ALA A 227 16.35 1.33 10.34
CA ALA A 227 15.01 1.89 10.20
C ALA A 227 14.66 1.90 8.70
N GLY A 228 13.67 1.11 8.30
CA GLY A 228 13.00 1.34 7.02
C GLY A 228 12.43 2.77 7.04
N GLY A 229 12.43 3.46 5.90
CA GLY A 229 12.24 4.91 5.78
C GLY A 229 10.94 5.54 6.32
N ASP A 230 10.13 4.81 7.10
CA ASP A 230 8.92 5.28 7.79
C ASP A 230 8.80 4.73 9.22
N ALA A 231 9.82 4.04 9.76
CA ALA A 231 9.75 3.50 11.11
C ALA A 231 9.77 4.64 12.13
N ASP A 232 8.68 4.78 12.88
CA ASP A 232 8.64 5.58 14.09
C ASP A 232 9.84 5.15 14.97
N PRO A 233 10.72 6.08 15.42
CA PRO A 233 11.84 5.72 16.29
C PRO A 233 11.41 5.07 17.61
N THR A 234 10.12 5.11 17.97
CA THR A 234 9.53 4.35 19.08
C THR A 234 9.09 2.94 18.70
N GLU A 235 8.93 2.63 17.41
CA GLU A 235 8.77 1.28 16.90
C GLU A 235 10.15 0.62 16.82
N LEU A 236 10.52 -0.10 17.88
CA LEU A 236 11.60 -1.08 17.82
C LEU A 236 11.16 -2.24 16.91
N GLN A 237 11.15 -2.04 15.59
CA GLN A 237 10.88 -3.09 14.61
C GLN A 237 11.77 -4.31 14.86
N THR A 238 12.97 -4.08 15.39
CA THR A 238 13.88 -5.09 15.90
C THR A 238 13.21 -6.11 16.82
N PHE A 239 12.39 -5.69 17.79
CA PHE A 239 11.73 -6.61 18.72
C PHE A 239 10.32 -6.99 18.30
N SER A 240 9.73 -6.30 17.31
CA SER A 240 8.36 -6.59 16.84
C SER A 240 8.15 -8.07 16.48
N TYR A 241 9.18 -8.75 15.99
CA TYR A 241 9.14 -10.18 15.66
C TYR A 241 9.13 -11.09 16.88
N ILE A 242 9.94 -10.78 17.89
CA ILE A 242 9.93 -11.48 19.18
C ILE A 242 8.55 -11.27 19.83
N LEU A 243 8.09 -10.03 19.90
CA LEU A 243 6.78 -9.70 20.48
C LEU A 243 5.65 -10.44 19.75
N ARG A 244 5.65 -10.46 18.40
CA ARG A 244 4.68 -11.20 17.60
C ARG A 244 4.77 -12.72 17.80
N ALA A 245 5.95 -13.29 18.00
CA ALA A 245 6.12 -14.72 18.31
C ALA A 245 5.45 -15.10 19.64
N TYR A 246 5.38 -14.16 20.58
CA TYR A 246 4.63 -14.29 21.85
C TYR A 246 3.21 -13.68 21.79
N ALA A 247 2.67 -13.46 20.59
CA ALA A 247 1.35 -12.88 20.35
C ALA A 247 1.13 -11.48 20.99
N VAL A 248 2.20 -10.77 21.34
CA VAL A 248 2.17 -9.37 21.74
C VAL A 248 2.14 -8.53 20.48
N ASN A 249 0.98 -7.96 20.18
CA ASN A 249 0.82 -7.12 19.00
C ASN A 249 1.56 -5.80 19.21
N ALA A 250 2.71 -5.63 18.55
CA ALA A 250 3.44 -4.37 18.47
C ALA A 250 2.71 -3.35 17.56
N GLY A 251 1.40 -3.20 17.71
CA GLY A 251 0.63 -2.12 17.13
C GLY A 251 0.78 -0.90 18.03
N ALA A 252 1.11 0.25 17.44
CA ALA A 252 1.45 1.53 18.06
C ALA A 252 0.38 2.20 18.96
N ARG A 253 -0.29 1.45 19.84
CA ARG A 253 -1.14 1.99 20.90
C ARG A 253 -0.95 1.15 22.16
N GLU A 254 -0.46 1.81 23.20
CA GLU A 254 -0.42 1.35 24.61
C GLU A 254 0.85 0.68 25.13
N LEU A 255 2.03 1.25 24.85
CA LEU A 255 3.05 1.32 25.89
C LEU A 255 2.99 2.72 26.51
N GLY A 256 2.00 2.90 27.37
CA GLY A 256 1.95 4.04 28.26
C GLY A 256 3.23 4.10 29.10
N ARG A 257 3.69 5.32 29.39
CA ARG A 257 4.85 5.60 30.26
C ARG A 257 4.81 4.68 31.48
N VAL A 258 5.71 3.70 31.52
CA VAL A 258 6.07 3.04 32.77
C VAL A 258 7.14 3.93 33.39
N ALA A 259 6.80 4.48 34.57
CA ALA A 259 7.67 5.29 35.41
C ALA A 259 8.81 4.48 36.01
#